data_AF-A0A7W8ZS86-F1
#
_entry.id   AF-A0A7W8ZS86-F1
#
_cell.length_a   1.000
_cell.length_b   1.000
_cell.length_c   1.000
_cell.angle_alpha   90.00
_cell.angle_beta   90.00
_cell.angle_gamma   90.00
#
_symmetry.space_group_name_H-M   'P 1'
#
loop_
_entity.id
_entity.type
_entity.pdbx_description
1 polymer ?
#
loop_
_entity_poly.entity_id
_entity_poly.type
_entity_poly.pdbx_seq_one_letter_code
_entity_poly.pdbx_strand_id
1 'polypeptide(L)'
;MAKGKQKSTSRTTEEIQESGNILLDTVLESIRAKYQDLKINKTSEEHQKDRGVDFQIELIGKPNENTLDMFKLQVKATDEPVKPLKTTTNKGLISFQIDNRHIRYYQQEMPWALLFILCDNSTKTVYWHAIQLDDSLEERLNESIAKKKESIQIFIDPKNILEPNSFLAFIRDAEESKTLQFFRVSEENENALTAGTDFQVDQSKPLLEQLFTLLEYLFEEVQYLPMHLLSQYHPFKVSEAQTSFYQQFKLYTENDDLVAMLDTFKVQPDGTINFIDSSYIQDVDDYEKKAIAILAKLSQNHIYAIISQKSRKEVSTRYFTHGNCNCVACCHNRLDIPETIKKLQEPKDKSLDDRMKTAYMHYELGNYLSAAESFQNIGSQAIKENKKTLFLITQFNLIRLGRLIKNNYYDYETIEYGKTLMDINMDRAVYSA
;
A
#
# COMPACT_ATOMS: atom_id res chain seq x y z
N MET A 1 71.79 0.46 20.83
CA MET A 1 70.91 0.01 19.72
C MET A 1 69.50 0.50 19.98
N ALA A 2 69.15 1.66 19.43
CA ALA A 2 67.81 2.21 19.54
C ALA A 2 66.90 1.50 18.54
N LYS A 3 65.94 0.71 19.01
CA LYS A 3 64.86 0.19 18.16
C LYS A 3 63.94 1.36 17.83
N GLY A 4 64.02 1.85 16.60
CA GLY A 4 63.07 2.81 16.06
C GLY A 4 61.67 2.22 16.14
N LYS A 5 60.79 2.86 16.93
CA LYS A 5 59.35 2.68 16.80
C LYS A 5 58.97 3.23 15.42
N GLN A 6 58.67 2.35 14.46
CA GLN A 6 57.87 2.73 13.30
C GLN A 6 56.55 3.30 13.84
N LYS A 7 56.41 4.63 13.79
CA LYS A 7 55.12 5.28 13.91
C LYS A 7 54.30 4.88 12.68
N SER A 8 53.44 3.88 12.85
CA SER A 8 52.26 3.71 12.00
C SER A 8 51.41 4.96 12.21
N THR A 9 51.51 5.94 11.32
CA THR A 9 50.55 7.04 11.20
C THR A 9 49.22 6.44 10.76
N SER A 10 48.35 6.13 11.72
CA SER A 10 46.96 5.78 11.45
C SER A 10 46.25 7.03 10.93
N ARG A 11 45.62 6.92 9.76
CA ARG A 11 44.83 8.01 9.18
C ARG A 11 43.64 8.37 10.08
N THR A 12 43.23 9.63 10.04
CA THR A 12 42.01 10.07 10.74
C THR A 12 40.76 9.59 10.01
N THR A 13 39.61 9.54 10.68
CA THR A 13 38.33 9.20 10.05
C THR A 13 38.00 10.13 8.88
N GLU A 14 38.36 11.41 8.98
CA GLU A 14 38.17 12.40 7.91
C GLU A 14 39.05 12.09 6.70
N GLU A 15 40.33 11.77 6.91
CA GLU A 15 41.24 11.36 5.84
C GLU A 15 40.76 10.09 5.14
N ILE A 16 40.24 9.11 5.90
CA ILE A 16 39.66 7.86 5.36
C ILE A 16 38.43 8.18 4.50
N GLN A 17 37.54 9.06 4.97
CA GLN A 17 36.35 9.50 4.24
C GLN A 17 36.73 10.24 2.95
N GLU A 18 37.69 11.16 2.99
CA GLU A 18 38.18 11.89 1.82
C GLU A 18 38.74 10.93 0.77
N SER A 19 39.52 9.93 1.21
CA SER A 19 40.01 8.85 0.35
C SER A 19 38.88 8.08 -0.34
N GLY A 20 37.80 7.80 0.39
CA GLY A 20 36.63 7.10 -0.14
C GLY A 20 35.88 7.94 -1.16
N ASN A 21 35.79 9.26 -0.93
CA ASN A 21 35.20 10.19 -1.89
C ASN A 21 36.00 10.25 -3.19
N ILE A 22 37.34 10.29 -3.10
CA ILE A 22 38.25 10.23 -4.27
C ILE A 22 38.10 8.89 -5.01
N LEU A 23 37.97 7.78 -4.28
CA LEU A 23 37.73 6.47 -4.88
C LEU A 23 36.40 6.44 -5.64
N LEU A 24 35.32 6.97 -5.05
CA LEU A 24 34.02 7.10 -5.71
C LEU A 24 34.13 7.94 -6.99
N ASP A 25 34.83 9.08 -6.94
CA ASP A 25 35.04 9.92 -8.14
C ASP A 25 35.77 9.17 -9.25
N THR A 26 36.80 8.41 -8.90
CA THR A 26 37.54 7.59 -9.86
C THR A 26 36.63 6.57 -10.55
N VAL A 27 35.72 5.93 -9.80
CA VAL A 27 34.72 5.00 -10.34
C VAL A 27 33.72 5.72 -11.24
N LEU A 28 33.20 6.88 -10.83
CA LEU A 28 32.27 7.67 -11.64
C LEU A 28 32.90 8.15 -12.95
N GLU A 29 34.18 8.54 -12.96
CA GLU A 29 34.90 8.87 -14.20
C GLU A 29 35.05 7.65 -15.12
N SER A 30 35.32 6.46 -14.56
CA SER A 30 35.39 5.23 -15.36
C SER A 30 34.04 4.89 -16.02
N ILE A 31 32.94 5.20 -15.34
CA ILE A 31 31.58 5.05 -15.88
C ILE A 31 31.36 6.06 -17.01
N ARG A 32 31.70 7.35 -16.81
CA ARG A 32 31.60 8.37 -17.86
C ARG A 32 32.41 8.02 -19.11
N ALA A 33 33.59 7.42 -18.95
CA ALA A 33 34.41 6.99 -20.07
C ALA A 33 33.71 5.93 -20.96
N LYS A 34 32.87 5.07 -20.36
CA LYS A 34 32.06 4.06 -21.06
C LYS A 34 30.76 4.64 -21.63
N TYR A 35 30.08 5.52 -20.90
CA TYR A 35 28.82 6.14 -21.30
C TYR A 35 29.05 7.60 -21.72
N GLN A 36 29.63 7.80 -22.91
CA GLN A 36 30.07 9.13 -23.39
C GLN A 36 28.93 10.14 -23.58
N ASP A 37 27.72 9.64 -23.87
CA ASP A 37 26.50 10.43 -24.02
C ASP A 37 25.87 10.82 -22.67
N LEU A 38 26.50 10.42 -21.56
CA LEU A 38 26.05 10.69 -20.21
C LEU A 38 27.01 11.62 -19.48
N LYS A 39 26.48 12.69 -18.91
CA LYS A 39 27.16 13.54 -17.94
C LYS A 39 26.64 13.17 -16.56
N ILE A 40 27.54 12.96 -15.61
CA ILE A 40 27.19 12.64 -14.21
C ILE A 40 27.65 13.81 -13.36
N ASN A 41 26.76 14.66 -12.88
CA ASN A 41 27.11 15.73 -11.95
C ASN A 41 27.01 15.22 -10.51
N LYS A 42 28.06 15.41 -9.72
CA LYS A 42 28.07 15.13 -8.27
C LYS A 42 28.14 16.47 -7.52
N THR A 43 27.15 16.76 -6.71
CA THR A 43 27.05 17.98 -5.89
C THR A 43 27.11 17.61 -4.42
N SER A 44 27.90 18.34 -3.63
CA SER A 44 28.00 18.15 -2.18
C SER A 44 26.73 18.61 -1.47
N GLU A 45 26.23 17.82 -0.52
CA GLU A 45 25.07 18.12 0.32
C GLU A 45 25.50 18.42 1.76
N GLU A 46 26.54 19.22 1.95
CA GLU A 46 27.11 19.55 3.27
C GLU A 46 26.07 20.03 4.29
N HIS A 47 25.04 20.75 3.84
CA HIS A 47 23.94 21.22 4.70
C HIS A 47 23.02 20.10 5.21
N GLN A 48 23.11 18.90 4.64
CA GLN A 48 22.32 17.71 5.03
C GLN A 48 23.17 16.63 5.68
N LYS A 49 24.44 16.92 6.02
CA LYS A 49 25.36 15.95 6.63
C LYS A 49 24.82 15.37 7.95
N ASP A 50 24.13 16.19 8.75
CA ASP A 50 23.46 15.77 10.00
C ASP A 50 22.27 14.83 9.81
N ARG A 51 21.77 14.75 8.57
CA ARG A 51 20.72 13.82 8.14
C ARG A 51 21.30 12.59 7.43
N GLY A 52 22.62 12.52 7.32
CA GLY A 52 23.33 11.46 6.61
C GLY A 52 23.06 11.49 5.12
N VAL A 53 23.16 12.65 4.48
CA VAL A 53 23.20 12.76 3.02
C VAL A 53 24.48 13.51 2.65
N ASP A 54 25.35 12.88 1.86
CA ASP A 54 26.66 13.44 1.51
C ASP A 54 26.67 14.09 0.12
N PHE A 55 26.01 13.46 -0.87
CA PHE A 55 26.01 13.96 -2.25
C PHE A 55 24.65 13.82 -2.93
N GLN A 56 24.42 14.68 -3.92
CA GLN A 56 23.43 14.51 -4.97
C GLN A 56 24.12 14.12 -6.27
N ILE A 57 23.59 13.11 -6.96
CA ILE A 57 23.95 12.75 -8.31
C ILE A 57 22.85 13.20 -9.25
N GLU A 58 23.24 13.87 -10.32
CA GLU A 58 22.36 14.22 -11.43
C GLU A 58 22.93 13.61 -12.72
N LEU A 59 22.09 12.82 -13.40
CA LEU A 59 22.41 12.22 -14.68
C LEU A 59 21.84 13.10 -15.79
N ILE A 60 22.69 13.54 -16.72
CA ILE A 60 22.32 14.46 -17.80
C ILE A 60 22.65 13.80 -19.14
N GLY A 61 21.64 13.70 -20.00
CA GLY A 61 21.78 13.18 -21.36
C GLY A 61 22.37 14.23 -22.30
N LYS A 62 23.32 13.81 -23.15
CA LYS A 62 23.84 14.62 -24.26
C LYS A 62 23.14 14.25 -25.57
N PRO A 63 23.03 15.18 -26.54
CA PRO A 63 23.52 16.56 -26.52
C PRO A 63 22.56 17.57 -25.88
N ASN A 64 21.33 17.17 -25.56
CA ASN A 64 20.24 18.09 -25.21
C ASN A 64 20.32 18.65 -23.77
N GLU A 65 21.28 18.18 -22.98
CA GLU A 65 21.50 18.54 -21.57
C GLU A 65 20.25 18.39 -20.70
N ASN A 66 19.39 17.41 -21.01
CA ASN A 66 18.22 17.10 -20.20
C ASN A 66 18.60 16.20 -19.02
N THR A 67 18.11 16.56 -17.83
CA THR A 67 18.22 15.70 -16.63
C THR A 67 17.42 14.42 -16.86
N LEU A 68 18.12 13.30 -16.87
CA LEU A 68 17.56 11.95 -17.00
C LEU A 68 17.09 11.42 -15.65
N ASP A 69 17.92 11.58 -14.61
CA ASP A 69 17.54 11.21 -13.25
C ASP A 69 18.35 11.96 -12.19
N MET A 70 17.86 11.94 -10.97
CA MET A 70 18.47 12.59 -9.81
C MET A 70 18.22 11.78 -8.55
N PHE A 71 19.29 11.47 -7.81
CA PHE A 71 19.24 10.70 -6.57
C PHE A 71 20.34 11.15 -5.61
N LYS A 72 20.25 10.70 -4.35
CA LYS A 72 21.13 11.06 -3.25
C LYS A 72 22.04 9.91 -2.87
N LEU A 73 23.20 10.21 -2.29
CA LEU A 73 24.16 9.23 -1.80
C LEU A 73 24.50 9.51 -0.34
N GLN A 74 24.59 8.42 0.44
CA GLN A 74 25.28 8.41 1.72
C GLN A 74 26.56 7.60 1.55
N VAL A 75 27.73 8.21 1.75
CA VAL A 75 29.03 7.59 1.46
C VAL A 75 29.76 7.32 2.77
N LYS A 76 30.18 6.06 2.96
CA LYS A 76 31.07 5.65 4.04
C LYS A 76 32.33 5.03 3.47
N ALA A 77 33.44 5.21 4.17
CA ALA A 77 34.73 4.69 3.75
C ALA A 77 35.42 3.91 4.86
N THR A 78 36.23 2.94 4.47
CA THR A 78 37.08 2.16 5.39
C THR A 78 38.41 1.84 4.73
N ASP A 79 39.48 1.86 5.53
CA ASP A 79 40.81 1.36 5.13
C ASP A 79 41.00 -0.12 5.53
N GLU A 80 40.08 -0.69 6.29
CA GLU A 80 40.04 -2.14 6.55
C GLU A 80 39.31 -2.87 5.43
N PRO A 81 39.86 -3.99 4.93
CA PRO A 81 39.21 -4.78 3.89
C PRO A 81 37.85 -5.26 4.36
N VAL A 82 36.84 -4.92 3.58
CA VAL A 82 35.46 -5.31 3.84
C VAL A 82 35.32 -6.81 3.59
N LYS A 83 34.80 -7.56 4.57
CA LYS A 83 34.70 -9.02 4.53
C LYS A 83 33.26 -9.48 4.73
N PRO A 84 32.73 -10.37 3.88
CA PRO A 84 31.43 -10.98 4.11
C PRO A 84 31.36 -11.78 5.41
N LEU A 85 30.17 -11.80 6.02
CA LEU A 85 29.87 -12.57 7.22
C LEU A 85 30.02 -14.08 6.94
N LYS A 86 30.61 -14.81 7.90
CA LYS A 86 30.92 -16.25 7.73
C LYS A 86 29.94 -17.20 8.41
N THR A 87 29.31 -16.79 9.51
CA THR A 87 28.66 -17.71 10.46
C THR A 87 27.27 -17.27 10.92
N THR A 88 26.74 -16.15 10.42
CA THR A 88 25.41 -15.64 10.79
C THR A 88 24.33 -16.11 9.80
N THR A 89 23.06 -15.83 10.09
CA THR A 89 21.94 -16.02 9.14
C THR A 89 22.15 -15.23 7.84
N ASN A 90 22.82 -14.08 7.92
CA ASN A 90 23.19 -13.23 6.77
C ASN A 90 24.58 -13.58 6.21
N LYS A 91 24.95 -14.87 6.25
CA LYS A 91 26.22 -15.37 5.72
C LYS A 91 26.37 -14.98 4.25
N GLY A 92 27.56 -14.50 3.90
CA GLY A 92 27.88 -14.07 2.54
C GLY A 92 27.55 -12.60 2.25
N LEU A 93 26.88 -11.88 3.16
CA LEU A 93 26.65 -10.43 3.04
C LEU A 93 27.69 -9.62 3.82
N ILE A 94 27.90 -8.37 3.42
CA ILE A 94 28.71 -7.39 4.14
C ILE A 94 27.82 -6.70 5.18
N SER A 95 28.28 -6.60 6.43
CA SER A 95 27.54 -5.91 7.50
C SER A 95 28.08 -4.49 7.66
N PHE A 96 27.19 -3.50 7.74
CA PHE A 96 27.56 -2.14 8.09
C PHE A 96 26.59 -1.55 9.10
N GLN A 97 27.12 -0.84 10.10
CA GLN A 97 26.30 -0.25 11.16
C GLN A 97 25.84 1.15 10.78
N ILE A 98 24.55 1.44 11.00
CA ILE A 98 23.95 2.73 10.68
C ILE A 98 22.98 3.17 11.78
N ASP A 99 22.98 4.47 12.06
CA ASP A 99 22.17 5.04 13.13
C ASP A 99 20.69 5.01 12.80
N ASN A 100 19.88 4.72 13.81
CA ASN A 100 18.42 4.63 13.69
C ASN A 100 17.81 5.94 13.22
N ARG A 101 18.40 7.08 13.60
CA ARG A 101 17.98 8.42 13.14
C ARG A 101 18.08 8.54 11.62
N HIS A 102 19.17 8.07 11.02
CA HIS A 102 19.38 8.12 9.58
C HIS A 102 18.40 7.21 8.86
N ILE A 103 18.21 5.98 9.35
CA ILE A 103 17.23 5.05 8.76
C ILE A 103 15.82 5.63 8.77
N ARG A 104 15.40 6.21 9.90
CA ARG A 104 14.10 6.86 10.02
C ARG A 104 13.94 7.98 8.99
N TYR A 105 14.95 8.85 8.89
CA TYR A 105 14.96 9.94 7.90
C TYR A 105 14.84 9.39 6.47
N TYR A 106 15.63 8.38 6.12
CA TYR A 106 15.65 7.84 4.76
C TYR A 106 14.36 7.13 4.34
N GLN A 107 13.67 6.50 5.29
CA GLN A 107 12.47 5.73 5.02
C GLN A 107 11.17 6.54 5.13
N GLN A 108 11.14 7.57 5.99
CA GLN A 108 9.90 8.27 6.35
C GLN A 108 9.87 9.70 5.81
N GLU A 109 11.00 10.40 5.75
CA GLU A 109 11.01 11.85 5.48
C GLU A 109 11.59 12.22 4.11
N MET A 110 12.26 11.30 3.43
CA MET A 110 13.05 11.60 2.24
C MET A 110 12.37 11.09 0.97
N PRO A 111 11.78 11.96 0.14
CA PRO A 111 11.05 11.56 -1.06
C PRO A 111 11.95 11.16 -2.23
N TRP A 112 13.27 11.38 -2.11
CA TRP A 112 14.24 11.05 -3.15
C TRP A 112 14.86 9.68 -2.91
N ALA A 113 15.25 9.02 -4.00
CA ALA A 113 16.09 7.85 -3.93
C ALA A 113 17.40 8.17 -3.21
N LEU A 114 17.80 7.31 -2.27
CA LEU A 114 19.11 7.35 -1.63
C LEU A 114 19.76 5.98 -1.67
N LEU A 115 20.99 5.97 -2.21
CA LEU A 115 21.84 4.79 -2.24
C LEU A 115 22.95 4.94 -1.21
N PHE A 116 23.13 3.89 -0.40
CA PHE A 116 24.22 3.80 0.55
C PHE A 116 25.46 3.26 -0.17
N ILE A 117 26.57 3.97 -0.07
CA ILE A 117 27.84 3.64 -0.73
C ILE A 117 28.87 3.29 0.34
N LEU A 118 29.52 2.14 0.18
CA LEU A 118 30.65 1.73 1.01
C LEU A 118 31.93 1.63 0.17
N CYS A 119 32.85 2.57 0.39
CA CYS A 119 34.16 2.62 -0.24
C CYS A 119 35.19 1.83 0.59
N ASP A 120 35.66 0.70 0.06
CA ASP A 120 36.79 -0.03 0.60
C ASP A 120 38.09 0.48 -0.04
N ASN A 121 38.79 1.36 0.67
CA ASN A 121 40.03 1.97 0.20
C ASN A 121 41.18 0.98 0.06
N SER A 122 41.11 -0.16 0.76
CA SER A 122 42.16 -1.19 0.75
C SER A 122 42.09 -2.05 -0.50
N THR A 123 40.88 -2.42 -0.91
CA THR A 123 40.63 -3.22 -2.12
C THR A 123 40.32 -2.37 -3.35
N LYS A 124 40.13 -1.06 -3.17
CA LYS A 124 39.69 -0.10 -4.21
C LYS A 124 38.33 -0.48 -4.80
N THR A 125 37.45 -1.01 -3.96
CA THR A 125 36.10 -1.45 -4.34
C THR A 125 35.05 -0.50 -3.78
N VAL A 126 34.05 -0.16 -4.58
CA VAL A 126 32.90 0.65 -4.14
C VAL A 126 31.68 -0.24 -4.18
N TYR A 127 31.05 -0.47 -3.03
CA TYR A 127 29.81 -1.24 -2.94
C TYR A 127 28.61 -0.28 -2.85
N TRP A 128 27.45 -0.69 -3.37
CA TRP A 128 26.21 0.04 -3.16
C TRP A 128 25.13 -0.82 -2.50
N HIS A 129 24.23 -0.17 -1.78
CA HIS A 129 23.04 -0.77 -1.21
C HIS A 129 21.87 0.21 -1.32
N ALA A 130 20.82 -0.21 -2.02
CA ALA A 130 19.57 0.54 -2.14
C ALA A 130 18.77 0.40 -0.85
N ILE A 131 19.12 1.23 0.15
CA ILE A 131 18.62 1.12 1.52
C ILE A 131 17.10 1.24 1.62
N GLN A 132 16.48 1.93 0.65
CA GLN A 132 15.03 2.13 0.60
C GLN A 132 14.28 0.92 0.03
N LEU A 133 14.95 -0.01 -0.63
CA LEU A 133 14.39 -1.28 -1.14
C LEU A 133 14.56 -2.44 -0.14
N ASP A 134 15.12 -2.17 1.04
CA ASP A 134 15.28 -3.18 2.09
C ASP A 134 14.00 -3.31 2.92
N ASP A 135 13.15 -4.28 2.53
CA ASP A 135 11.85 -4.53 3.17
C ASP A 135 11.94 -4.92 4.65
N SER A 136 13.09 -5.45 5.10
CA SER A 136 13.27 -5.90 6.48
C SER A 136 13.87 -4.80 7.38
N LEU A 137 14.11 -3.60 6.83
CA LEU A 137 14.78 -2.52 7.54
C LEU A 137 13.90 -1.91 8.63
N GLU A 138 12.59 -1.77 8.38
CA GLU A 138 11.64 -1.21 9.33
C GLU A 138 11.45 -2.12 10.56
N GLU A 139 11.32 -3.43 10.35
CA GLU A 139 11.27 -4.41 11.44
C GLU A 139 12.54 -4.35 12.31
N ARG A 140 13.72 -4.32 11.67
CA ARG A 140 15.00 -4.19 12.39
C ARG A 140 15.11 -2.87 13.16
N LEU A 141 14.63 -1.76 12.59
CA LEU A 141 14.58 -0.47 13.26
C LEU A 141 13.70 -0.54 14.51
N ASN A 142 12.48 -1.07 14.39
CA ASN A 142 11.54 -1.22 15.49
C ASN A 142 12.10 -2.12 16.61
N GLU A 143 12.72 -3.25 16.25
CA GLU A 143 13.41 -4.11 17.20
C GLU A 143 14.56 -3.40 17.91
N SER A 144 15.35 -2.61 17.19
CA SER A 144 16.46 -1.84 17.75
C SER A 144 15.97 -0.81 18.77
N ILE A 145 14.90 -0.09 18.44
CA ILE A 145 14.27 0.89 19.33
C ILE A 145 13.73 0.20 20.58
N ALA A 146 13.01 -0.92 20.43
CA ALA A 146 12.51 -1.71 21.55
C ALA A 146 13.64 -2.21 22.47
N LYS A 147 14.79 -2.57 21.88
CA LYS A 147 16.00 -2.99 22.59
C LYS A 147 16.88 -1.81 23.07
N LYS A 148 16.42 -0.56 22.93
CA LYS A 148 17.14 0.68 23.29
C LYS A 148 18.55 0.78 22.69
N LYS A 149 18.72 0.28 21.46
CA LYS A 149 19.94 0.45 20.68
C LYS A 149 19.81 1.67 19.77
N GLU A 150 20.91 2.36 19.52
CA GLU A 150 20.95 3.60 18.72
C GLU A 150 21.16 3.36 17.22
N SER A 151 21.48 2.13 16.82
CA SER A 151 21.85 1.75 15.46
C SER A 151 21.50 0.30 15.13
N ILE A 152 21.35 0.04 13.83
CA ILE A 152 21.12 -1.28 13.26
C ILE A 152 22.24 -1.66 12.28
N GLN A 153 22.29 -2.94 11.93
CA GLN A 153 23.14 -3.44 10.86
C GLN A 153 22.34 -3.50 9.56
N ILE A 154 22.86 -2.90 8.49
CA ILE A 154 22.44 -3.15 7.11
C ILE A 154 23.32 -4.22 6.48
N PHE A 155 22.78 -4.90 5.48
CA PHE A 155 23.46 -6.01 4.82
C PHE A 155 23.60 -5.74 3.32
N ILE A 156 24.84 -5.57 2.88
CA ILE A 156 25.20 -5.20 1.51
C ILE A 156 25.62 -6.47 0.76
N ASP A 157 25.05 -6.72 -0.43
CA ASP A 157 25.46 -7.84 -1.28
C ASP A 157 26.86 -7.57 -1.86
N PRO A 158 27.86 -8.44 -1.65
CA PRO A 158 29.20 -8.26 -2.23
C PRO A 158 29.22 -8.25 -3.76
N LYS A 159 28.14 -8.67 -4.43
CA LYS A 159 27.99 -8.57 -5.89
C LYS A 159 27.64 -7.16 -6.35
N ASN A 160 27.11 -6.31 -5.46
CA ASN A 160 26.74 -4.94 -5.76
C ASN A 160 27.99 -4.04 -5.74
N ILE A 161 28.90 -4.24 -6.69
CA ILE A 161 30.13 -3.46 -6.88
C ILE A 161 29.91 -2.43 -7.97
N LEU A 162 29.96 -1.13 -7.64
CA LEU A 162 29.75 -0.04 -8.58
C LEU A 162 30.94 0.04 -9.55
N GLU A 163 30.67 -0.24 -10.82
CA GLU A 163 31.63 -0.21 -11.91
C GLU A 163 30.91 -0.01 -13.26
N PRO A 164 31.62 0.23 -14.38
CA PRO A 164 30.97 0.51 -15.66
C PRO A 164 30.01 -0.59 -16.17
N ASN A 165 30.21 -1.84 -15.76
CA ASN A 165 29.36 -2.97 -16.17
C ASN A 165 28.12 -3.15 -15.29
N SER A 166 28.18 -2.76 -14.02
CA SER A 166 27.07 -2.83 -13.08
C SER A 166 26.27 -1.53 -12.99
N PHE A 167 26.76 -0.44 -13.61
CA PHE A 167 26.15 0.89 -13.52
C PHE A 167 24.65 0.91 -13.87
N LEU A 168 24.20 0.16 -14.89
CA LEU A 168 22.76 0.11 -15.22
C LEU A 168 21.92 -0.56 -14.12
N ALA A 169 22.47 -1.56 -13.41
CA ALA A 169 21.80 -2.16 -12.27
C ALA A 169 21.71 -1.18 -11.10
N PHE A 170 22.80 -0.44 -10.85
CA PHE A 170 22.83 0.65 -9.86
C PHE A 170 21.78 1.73 -10.15
N ILE A 171 21.60 2.13 -11.42
CA ILE A 171 20.56 3.09 -11.81
C ILE A 171 19.16 2.51 -11.67
N ARG A 172 18.93 1.26 -12.06
CA ARG A 172 17.64 0.61 -11.85
C ARG A 172 17.25 0.59 -10.37
N ASP A 173 18.19 0.27 -9.48
CA ASP A 173 17.94 0.29 -8.04
C ASP A 173 17.62 1.72 -7.54
N ALA A 174 18.20 2.76 -8.14
CA ALA A 174 17.85 4.17 -7.87
C ALA A 174 16.41 4.50 -8.32
N GLU A 175 16.03 4.10 -9.53
CA GLU A 175 14.70 4.31 -10.09
C GLU A 175 13.61 3.57 -9.29
N GLU A 176 13.88 2.32 -8.90
CA GLU A 176 13.00 1.54 -8.04
C GLU A 176 12.86 2.19 -6.66
N SER A 177 13.97 2.65 -6.07
CA SER A 177 13.95 3.38 -4.78
C SER A 177 13.11 4.65 -4.87
N LYS A 178 13.26 5.42 -5.96
CA LYS A 178 12.50 6.66 -6.22
C LYS A 178 11.02 6.39 -6.34
N THR A 179 10.63 5.36 -7.08
CA THR A 179 9.23 4.97 -7.25
C THR A 179 8.61 4.59 -5.91
N LEU A 180 9.28 3.73 -5.14
CA LEU A 180 8.79 3.29 -3.83
C LEU A 180 8.66 4.45 -2.83
N GLN A 181 9.63 5.36 -2.82
CA GLN A 181 9.64 6.52 -1.91
C GLN A 181 8.65 7.61 -2.31
N PHE A 182 8.43 7.82 -3.61
CA PHE A 182 7.40 8.71 -4.08
C PHE A 182 6.05 8.31 -3.45
N PHE A 183 5.67 7.04 -3.53
CA PHE A 183 4.44 6.58 -2.90
C PHE A 183 4.50 6.67 -1.37
N ARG A 184 5.58 6.19 -0.74
CA ARG A 184 5.69 6.15 0.73
C ARG A 184 5.61 7.53 1.40
N VAL A 185 6.31 8.53 0.85
CA VAL A 185 6.36 9.89 1.43
C VAL A 185 5.21 10.77 0.93
N SER A 186 4.69 10.51 -0.27
CA SER A 186 3.50 11.22 -0.77
C SER A 186 2.20 10.70 -0.13
N GLU A 187 2.11 9.42 0.26
CA GLU A 187 0.95 8.89 0.99
C GLU A 187 0.83 9.44 2.43
N GLU A 188 1.94 9.86 3.07
CA GLU A 188 1.89 10.58 4.35
C GLU A 188 1.42 12.05 4.21
N ASN A 189 1.43 12.61 2.99
CA ASN A 189 0.87 13.92 2.70
C ASN A 189 -0.41 13.77 1.88
N GLU A 190 -1.53 13.69 2.59
CA GLU A 190 -2.90 13.66 2.06
C GLU A 190 -3.25 12.35 1.31
N ASN A 191 -3.71 11.35 2.07
CA ASN A 191 -4.58 10.35 1.47
C ASN A 191 -5.79 11.08 0.88
N ALA A 192 -5.84 11.17 -0.46
CA ALA A 192 -6.86 11.91 -1.20
C ALA A 192 -8.31 11.47 -0.88
N LEU A 193 -8.48 10.29 -0.28
CA LEU A 193 -9.78 9.80 0.21
C LEU A 193 -10.17 10.38 1.58
N THR A 194 -9.23 11.00 2.29
CA THR A 194 -9.40 11.54 3.65
C THR A 194 -9.01 13.02 3.80
N ALA A 195 -8.32 13.59 2.81
CA ALA A 195 -7.85 14.97 2.81
C ALA A 195 -8.96 15.92 2.34
N GLY A 196 -9.83 16.31 3.27
CA GLY A 196 -10.99 17.14 2.99
C GLY A 196 -12.09 16.36 2.27
N THR A 197 -13.32 16.45 2.77
CA THR A 197 -14.46 15.89 2.06
C THR A 197 -14.71 16.76 0.82
N ASP A 198 -14.43 16.24 -0.36
CA ASP A 198 -14.76 16.86 -1.65
C ASP A 198 -16.29 17.07 -1.83
N PHE A 199 -17.08 16.41 -0.97
CA PHE A 199 -18.51 16.60 -0.81
C PHE A 199 -18.88 17.19 0.56
N GLN A 200 -19.64 18.29 0.55
CA GLN A 200 -20.23 18.88 1.76
C GLN A 200 -21.73 18.61 1.82
N VAL A 201 -22.17 17.99 2.91
CA VAL A 201 -23.60 17.77 3.19
C VAL A 201 -24.27 19.09 3.55
N ASP A 202 -25.36 19.40 2.86
CA ASP A 202 -26.20 20.55 3.18
C ASP A 202 -26.97 20.32 4.49
N GLN A 203 -26.40 20.81 5.59
CA GLN A 203 -26.96 20.66 6.93
C GLN A 203 -28.27 21.42 7.16
N SER A 204 -28.71 22.27 6.21
CA SER A 204 -29.99 22.97 6.30
C SER A 204 -31.19 22.07 5.97
N LYS A 205 -30.97 20.92 5.32
CA LYS A 205 -32.01 19.97 4.96
C LYS A 205 -32.38 19.03 6.11
N PRO A 206 -33.53 18.35 6.09
CA PRO A 206 -33.85 17.30 7.06
C PRO A 206 -32.79 16.19 7.10
N LEU A 207 -32.55 15.60 8.27
CA LEU A 207 -31.46 14.63 8.49
C LEU A 207 -31.55 13.39 7.57
N LEU A 208 -32.77 12.95 7.24
CA LEU A 208 -32.99 11.87 6.28
C LEU A 208 -32.45 12.22 4.89
N GLU A 209 -32.69 13.46 4.45
CA GLU A 209 -32.23 13.97 3.15
C GLU A 209 -30.70 14.10 3.09
N GLN A 210 -30.12 14.58 4.20
CA GLN A 210 -28.68 14.69 4.36
C GLN A 210 -27.99 13.33 4.21
N LEU A 211 -28.48 12.31 4.94
CA LEU A 211 -27.93 10.97 4.89
C LEU A 211 -28.13 10.33 3.51
N PHE A 212 -29.31 10.51 2.90
CA PHE A 212 -29.60 9.99 1.57
C PHE A 212 -28.63 10.58 0.52
N THR A 213 -28.49 11.91 0.49
CA THR A 213 -27.63 12.60 -0.48
C THR A 213 -26.17 12.18 -0.33
N LEU A 214 -25.69 12.05 0.92
CA LEU A 214 -24.35 11.56 1.19
C LEU A 214 -24.14 10.15 0.62
N LEU A 215 -25.05 9.21 0.91
CA LEU A 215 -24.89 7.83 0.47
C LEU A 215 -25.02 7.71 -1.06
N GLU A 216 -25.88 8.50 -1.71
CA GLU A 216 -25.92 8.51 -3.18
C GLU A 216 -24.59 8.98 -3.77
N TYR A 217 -24.00 10.04 -3.21
CA TYR A 217 -22.69 10.52 -3.62
C TYR A 217 -21.58 9.46 -3.39
N LEU A 218 -21.47 8.94 -2.17
CA LEU A 218 -20.39 7.99 -1.81
C LEU A 218 -20.49 6.64 -2.55
N PHE A 219 -21.70 6.25 -2.96
CA PHE A 219 -21.95 4.99 -3.64
C PHE A 219 -22.29 5.16 -5.14
N GLU A 220 -21.95 6.32 -5.72
CA GLU A 220 -22.13 6.58 -7.15
C GLU A 220 -21.29 5.62 -7.99
N GLU A 221 -20.02 5.43 -7.62
CA GLU A 221 -19.06 4.63 -8.39
C GLU A 221 -18.85 3.22 -7.82
N VAL A 222 -18.99 3.07 -6.50
CA VAL A 222 -18.67 1.81 -5.79
C VAL A 222 -19.88 1.26 -5.04
N GLN A 223 -20.00 -0.06 -5.00
CA GLN A 223 -21.05 -0.74 -4.24
C GLN A 223 -20.68 -0.96 -2.77
N TYR A 224 -19.38 -0.95 -2.46
CA TYR A 224 -18.85 -1.15 -1.12
C TYR A 224 -17.81 -0.07 -0.83
N LEU A 225 -17.99 0.67 0.27
CA LEU A 225 -17.14 1.76 0.67
C LEU A 225 -16.30 1.34 1.88
N PRO A 226 -14.99 1.64 1.92
CA PRO A 226 -14.20 1.45 3.12
C PRO A 226 -14.82 2.20 4.33
N MET A 227 -15.04 1.48 5.44
CA MET A 227 -15.75 2.03 6.61
C MET A 227 -15.08 3.25 7.24
N HIS A 228 -13.74 3.31 7.18
CA HIS A 228 -12.98 4.43 7.69
C HIS A 228 -13.23 5.73 6.90
N LEU A 229 -13.72 5.64 5.65
CA LEU A 229 -14.12 6.78 4.83
C LEU A 229 -15.56 7.18 5.15
N LEU A 230 -16.49 6.22 5.14
CA LEU A 230 -17.89 6.46 5.48
C LEU A 230 -18.04 7.21 6.81
N SER A 231 -17.28 6.77 7.82
CA SER A 231 -17.36 7.29 9.19
C SER A 231 -16.81 8.71 9.35
N GLN A 232 -16.17 9.31 8.33
CA GLN A 232 -15.68 10.69 8.41
C GLN A 232 -16.74 11.73 8.06
N TYR A 233 -17.81 11.35 7.36
CA TYR A 233 -18.81 12.29 6.88
C TYR A 233 -19.90 12.56 7.91
N HIS A 234 -20.42 13.78 7.92
CA HIS A 234 -21.72 14.07 8.54
C HIS A 234 -22.81 13.28 7.79
N PRO A 235 -23.77 12.60 8.45
CA PRO A 235 -24.09 12.67 9.87
C PRO A 235 -23.41 11.63 10.78
N PHE A 236 -22.51 10.78 10.26
CA PHE A 236 -21.82 9.77 11.08
C PHE A 236 -20.80 10.40 12.05
N LYS A 237 -20.17 11.52 11.64
CA LYS A 237 -19.26 12.34 12.45
C LYS A 237 -19.79 13.78 12.49
N VAL A 238 -20.02 14.34 13.69
CA VAL A 238 -20.57 15.70 13.84
C VAL A 238 -19.47 16.76 13.96
N SER A 239 -18.28 16.39 14.46
CA SER A 239 -17.12 17.28 14.49
C SER A 239 -15.79 16.52 14.44
N GLU A 240 -14.72 17.22 14.10
CA GLU A 240 -13.37 16.64 14.02
C GLU A 240 -12.88 16.02 15.33
N ALA A 241 -13.32 16.55 16.47
CA ALA A 241 -12.95 16.05 17.79
C ALA A 241 -13.67 14.75 18.16
N GLN A 242 -14.72 14.38 17.43
CA GLN A 242 -15.51 13.18 17.71
C GLN A 242 -14.98 11.97 16.97
N THR A 243 -15.05 10.82 17.64
CA THR A 243 -14.66 9.56 17.04
C THR A 243 -15.91 8.86 16.49
N SER A 244 -15.86 8.42 15.24
CA SER A 244 -16.75 7.39 14.72
C SER A 244 -15.89 6.22 14.28
N PHE A 245 -16.31 5.00 14.62
CA PHE A 245 -15.55 3.80 14.30
C PHE A 245 -16.48 2.63 14.02
N TYR A 246 -15.98 1.64 13.29
CA TYR A 246 -16.73 0.45 12.90
C TYR A 246 -16.12 -0.80 13.54
N GLN A 247 -16.95 -1.64 14.15
CA GLN A 247 -16.53 -2.89 14.76
C GLN A 247 -17.67 -3.92 14.68
N GLN A 248 -17.36 -5.16 14.27
CA GLN A 248 -18.29 -6.30 14.29
C GLN A 248 -19.65 -6.01 13.63
N PHE A 249 -19.63 -5.43 12.42
CA PHE A 249 -20.85 -5.07 11.69
C PHE A 249 -21.70 -3.97 12.33
N LYS A 250 -21.11 -3.21 13.27
CA LYS A 250 -21.75 -2.08 13.95
C LYS A 250 -20.94 -0.80 13.74
N LEU A 251 -21.63 0.29 13.45
CA LEU A 251 -21.03 1.62 13.35
C LEU A 251 -21.33 2.41 14.63
N TYR A 252 -20.29 2.97 15.25
CA TYR A 252 -20.40 3.77 16.46
C TYR A 252 -20.34 5.25 16.10
N THR A 253 -21.28 6.04 16.59
CA THR A 253 -21.37 7.50 16.34
C THR A 253 -21.69 8.25 17.63
N GLU A 254 -21.32 9.52 17.70
CA GLU A 254 -21.75 10.44 18.76
C GLU A 254 -22.98 11.30 18.37
N ASN A 255 -23.53 11.06 17.18
CA ASN A 255 -24.74 11.68 16.68
C ASN A 255 -25.99 10.94 17.20
N ASP A 256 -26.51 11.37 18.35
CA ASP A 256 -27.74 10.78 18.92
C ASP A 256 -28.97 11.02 18.03
N ASP A 257 -29.03 12.10 17.25
CA ASP A 257 -30.16 12.41 16.37
C ASP A 257 -30.23 11.44 15.19
N LEU A 258 -29.08 11.04 14.64
CA LEU A 258 -28.99 9.98 13.63
C LEU A 258 -29.54 8.65 14.17
N VAL A 259 -29.15 8.30 15.39
CA VAL A 259 -29.62 7.07 16.05
C VAL A 259 -31.12 7.16 16.35
N ALA A 260 -31.60 8.31 16.83
CA ALA A 260 -33.01 8.54 17.09
C ALA A 260 -33.85 8.42 15.82
N MET A 261 -33.42 9.05 14.72
CA MET A 261 -34.09 8.95 13.42
C MET A 261 -34.18 7.50 12.94
N LEU A 262 -33.07 6.75 12.94
CA LEU A 262 -33.05 5.37 12.47
C LEU A 262 -33.88 4.43 13.35
N ASP A 263 -34.01 4.70 14.66
CA ASP A 263 -34.89 3.91 15.52
C ASP A 263 -36.37 3.99 15.10
N THR A 264 -36.77 5.08 14.43
CA THR A 264 -38.14 5.24 13.95
C THR A 264 -38.48 4.28 12.81
N PHE A 265 -37.48 3.72 12.11
CA PHE A 265 -37.68 2.86 10.93
C PHE A 265 -37.91 1.41 11.37
N LYS A 266 -39.14 0.91 11.25
CA LYS A 266 -39.48 -0.49 11.52
C LYS A 266 -39.77 -1.24 10.22
N VAL A 267 -38.73 -1.91 9.73
CA VAL A 267 -38.77 -2.77 8.54
C VAL A 267 -39.67 -3.98 8.78
N GLN A 268 -40.67 -4.14 7.92
CA GLN A 268 -41.60 -5.28 7.93
C GLN A 268 -41.05 -6.47 7.12
N PRO A 269 -41.58 -7.69 7.30
CA PRO A 269 -41.13 -8.87 6.56
C PRO A 269 -41.25 -8.76 5.03
N ASP A 270 -42.19 -7.95 4.53
CA ASP A 270 -42.39 -7.70 3.11
C ASP A 270 -41.45 -6.60 2.54
N GLY A 271 -40.61 -5.99 3.36
CA GLY A 271 -39.68 -4.94 2.98
C GLY A 271 -40.25 -3.52 3.04
N THR A 272 -41.51 -3.34 3.45
CA THR A 272 -42.07 -2.01 3.74
C THR A 272 -41.53 -1.44 5.05
N ILE A 273 -41.54 -0.12 5.21
CA ILE A 273 -41.06 0.56 6.43
C ILE A 273 -42.21 1.25 7.14
N ASN A 274 -42.46 0.88 8.39
CA ASN A 274 -43.35 1.62 9.28
C ASN A 274 -42.55 2.65 10.09
N PHE A 275 -42.99 3.91 10.09
CA PHE A 275 -42.33 5.01 10.78
C PHE A 275 -43.04 5.29 12.11
N ILE A 276 -42.36 5.08 13.24
CA ILE A 276 -42.94 5.29 14.59
C ILE A 276 -43.13 6.78 14.90
N ASP A 277 -42.22 7.63 14.41
CA ASP A 277 -42.25 9.07 14.61
C ASP A 277 -42.11 9.77 13.26
N SER A 278 -43.12 10.59 12.92
CA SER A 278 -43.17 11.30 11.66
C SER A 278 -42.30 12.56 11.63
N SER A 279 -41.74 13.01 12.77
CA SER A 279 -40.97 14.26 12.86
C SER A 279 -39.74 14.28 11.96
N TYR A 280 -39.10 13.13 11.72
CA TYR A 280 -37.91 12.99 10.88
C TYR A 280 -38.20 12.82 9.38
N ILE A 281 -39.46 12.60 9.01
CA ILE A 281 -39.90 12.46 7.61
C ILE A 281 -40.78 13.63 7.17
N GLN A 282 -41.12 14.53 8.11
CA GLN A 282 -41.85 15.75 7.81
C GLN A 282 -41.01 16.59 6.85
N ASP A 283 -41.66 17.11 5.81
CA ASP A 283 -41.03 17.93 4.76
C ASP A 283 -39.94 17.22 3.94
N VAL A 284 -39.96 15.87 3.89
CA VAL A 284 -39.10 15.05 3.02
C VAL A 284 -39.92 14.37 1.94
N ASP A 285 -39.73 14.79 0.69
CA ASP A 285 -40.32 14.12 -0.47
C ASP A 285 -39.77 12.70 -0.64
N ASP A 286 -40.61 11.74 -1.04
CA ASP A 286 -40.25 10.33 -1.25
C ASP A 286 -39.51 9.69 -0.06
N TYR A 287 -39.84 10.08 1.17
CA TYR A 287 -39.14 9.66 2.39
C TYR A 287 -39.01 8.13 2.51
N GLU A 288 -40.03 7.36 2.12
CA GLU A 288 -40.00 5.90 2.20
C GLU A 288 -38.94 5.32 1.25
N LYS A 289 -38.90 5.80 0.01
CA LYS A 289 -37.92 5.38 -1.00
C LYS A 289 -36.49 5.69 -0.54
N LYS A 290 -36.28 6.88 0.05
CA LYS A 290 -34.99 7.31 0.59
C LYS A 290 -34.56 6.46 1.78
N ALA A 291 -35.47 6.18 2.71
CA ALA A 291 -35.20 5.31 3.86
C ALA A 291 -34.83 3.88 3.41
N ILE A 292 -35.54 3.32 2.43
CA ILE A 292 -35.22 2.02 1.83
C ILE A 292 -33.81 2.04 1.21
N ALA A 293 -33.48 3.06 0.43
CA ALA A 293 -32.17 3.19 -0.21
C ALA A 293 -31.03 3.27 0.83
N ILE A 294 -31.20 4.08 1.88
CA ILE A 294 -30.24 4.20 2.98
C ILE A 294 -30.02 2.84 3.65
N LEU A 295 -31.08 2.17 4.10
CA LEU A 295 -30.94 0.91 4.83
C LEU A 295 -30.36 -0.20 3.94
N ALA A 296 -30.71 -0.21 2.65
CA ALA A 296 -30.14 -1.13 1.68
C ALA A 296 -28.62 -0.93 1.52
N LYS A 297 -28.16 0.32 1.36
CA LYS A 297 -26.72 0.66 1.24
C LYS A 297 -25.96 0.31 2.52
N LEU A 298 -26.52 0.63 3.70
CA LEU A 298 -25.92 0.27 4.98
C LEU A 298 -25.81 -1.25 5.14
N SER A 299 -26.87 -1.99 4.82
CA SER A 299 -26.85 -3.46 4.86
C SER A 299 -25.87 -4.08 3.87
N GLN A 300 -25.76 -3.51 2.66
CA GLN A 300 -24.79 -3.92 1.64
C GLN A 300 -23.34 -3.72 2.10
N ASN A 301 -23.09 -2.73 2.95
CA ASN A 301 -21.79 -2.46 3.56
C ASN A 301 -21.58 -3.17 4.90
N HIS A 302 -22.45 -4.14 5.20
CA HIS A 302 -22.44 -4.88 6.46
C HIS A 302 -22.48 -3.98 7.71
N ILE A 303 -23.20 -2.87 7.64
CA ILE A 303 -23.57 -2.06 8.80
C ILE A 303 -24.97 -2.50 9.19
N TYR A 304 -25.05 -3.42 10.14
CA TYR A 304 -26.31 -4.01 10.60
C TYR A 304 -26.88 -3.32 11.84
N ALA A 305 -26.06 -2.51 12.50
CA ALA A 305 -26.49 -1.64 13.59
C ALA A 305 -25.68 -0.34 13.62
N ILE A 306 -26.31 0.72 14.12
CA ILE A 306 -25.65 1.96 14.52
C ILE A 306 -25.84 2.13 16.03
N ILE A 307 -24.75 2.46 16.73
CA ILE A 307 -24.73 2.62 18.18
C ILE A 307 -24.34 4.05 18.52
N SER A 308 -25.16 4.70 19.36
CA SER A 308 -24.73 5.94 20.01
C SER A 308 -23.68 5.65 21.07
N GLN A 309 -22.55 6.33 21.01
CA GLN A 309 -21.53 6.26 22.05
C GLN A 309 -21.96 6.94 23.36
N LYS A 310 -22.84 7.95 23.28
CA LYS A 310 -23.34 8.73 24.42
C LYS A 310 -24.44 7.97 25.16
N SER A 311 -25.51 7.60 24.46
CA SER A 311 -26.67 6.94 25.05
C SER A 311 -26.56 5.41 25.12
N ARG A 312 -25.57 4.82 24.41
CA ARG A 312 -25.43 3.36 24.21
C ARG A 312 -26.62 2.71 23.53
N LYS A 313 -27.54 3.50 22.98
CA LYS A 313 -28.68 3.02 22.22
C LYS A 313 -28.19 2.40 20.92
N GLU A 314 -28.63 1.17 20.66
CA GLU A 314 -28.35 0.42 19.43
C GLU A 314 -29.63 0.39 18.58
N VAL A 315 -29.50 0.72 17.30
CA VAL A 315 -30.61 0.68 16.33
C VAL A 315 -30.21 -0.21 15.17
N SER A 316 -31.14 -1.05 14.71
CA SER A 316 -30.87 -1.94 13.59
C SER A 316 -31.03 -1.23 12.27
N THR A 317 -30.08 -1.43 11.36
CA THR A 317 -30.10 -0.92 9.99
C THR A 317 -30.29 -2.04 8.96
N ARG A 318 -30.71 -3.22 9.42
CA ARG A 318 -30.91 -4.41 8.58
C ARG A 318 -32.09 -4.20 7.65
N TYR A 319 -31.80 -4.27 6.36
CA TYR A 319 -32.79 -4.26 5.30
C TYR A 319 -32.41 -5.32 4.26
N PHE A 320 -33.05 -6.47 4.42
CA PHE A 320 -32.89 -7.60 3.51
C PHE A 320 -34.18 -7.78 2.73
N THR A 321 -34.29 -7.09 1.60
CA THR A 321 -35.31 -7.46 0.62
C THR A 321 -34.89 -8.79 0.04
N HIS A 322 -35.53 -9.86 0.52
CA HIS A 322 -35.42 -11.17 -0.09
C HIS A 322 -36.22 -11.10 -1.39
N GLY A 323 -35.65 -10.48 -2.42
CA GLY A 323 -36.17 -10.63 -3.76
C GLY A 323 -36.19 -12.13 -4.10
N ASN A 324 -37.15 -12.53 -4.95
CA ASN A 324 -37.20 -13.89 -5.52
C ASN A 324 -35.98 -14.24 -6.41
N CYS A 325 -34.89 -13.47 -6.31
CA CYS A 325 -33.65 -13.70 -7.02
C CYS A 325 -33.02 -15.01 -6.54
N ASN A 326 -32.77 -15.90 -7.47
CA ASN A 326 -32.11 -17.18 -7.28
C ASN A 326 -30.71 -17.17 -7.94
N CYS A 327 -30.03 -16.03 -8.00
CA CYS A 327 -28.63 -16.02 -8.45
C CYS A 327 -27.72 -16.65 -7.39
N VAL A 328 -26.51 -17.06 -7.79
CA VAL A 328 -25.54 -17.73 -6.91
C VAL A 328 -25.22 -16.91 -5.65
N ALA A 329 -25.06 -15.59 -5.79
CA ALA A 329 -24.79 -14.70 -4.67
C ALA A 329 -25.98 -14.56 -3.71
N CYS A 330 -27.21 -14.49 -4.23
CA CYS A 330 -28.41 -14.44 -3.39
C CYS A 330 -28.63 -15.75 -2.62
N CYS A 331 -28.35 -16.91 -3.24
CA CYS A 331 -28.37 -18.19 -2.54
C CYS A 331 -27.34 -18.23 -1.42
N HIS A 332 -26.10 -17.79 -1.70
CA HIS A 332 -25.02 -17.71 -0.71
C HIS A 332 -25.41 -16.81 0.48
N ASN A 333 -25.89 -15.60 0.19
CA ASN A 333 -26.24 -14.62 1.21
C ASN A 333 -27.45 -15.04 2.06
N ARG A 334 -28.34 -15.89 1.52
CA ARG A 334 -29.42 -16.54 2.27
C ARG A 334 -28.97 -17.79 3.04
N LEU A 335 -27.69 -18.14 2.97
CA LEU A 335 -27.12 -19.37 3.53
C LEU A 335 -27.73 -20.65 2.94
N ASP A 336 -28.28 -20.58 1.73
CA ASP A 336 -28.71 -21.75 0.95
C ASP A 336 -27.50 -22.36 0.24
N ILE A 337 -26.62 -22.97 1.03
CA ILE A 337 -25.36 -23.53 0.55
C ILE A 337 -25.56 -24.64 -0.51
N PRO A 338 -26.52 -25.57 -0.38
CA PRO A 338 -26.76 -26.58 -1.40
C PRO A 338 -27.10 -25.99 -2.78
N GLU A 339 -28.02 -25.02 -2.83
CA GLU A 339 -28.38 -24.36 -4.10
C GLU A 339 -27.23 -23.48 -4.62
N THR A 340 -26.44 -22.87 -3.73
CA THR A 340 -25.23 -22.13 -4.10
C THR A 340 -24.22 -23.02 -4.82
N ILE A 341 -23.90 -24.19 -4.26
CA ILE A 341 -22.97 -25.16 -4.87
C ILE A 341 -23.49 -25.63 -6.23
N LYS A 342 -24.78 -25.95 -6.33
CA LYS A 342 -25.41 -26.33 -7.60
C LYS A 342 -25.27 -25.24 -8.66
N LYS A 343 -25.46 -23.97 -8.28
CA LYS A 343 -25.35 -22.81 -9.19
C LYS A 343 -23.92 -22.53 -9.63
N LEU A 344 -22.93 -22.82 -8.80
CA LEU A 344 -21.52 -22.71 -9.18
C LEU A 344 -21.11 -23.73 -10.24
N GLN A 345 -21.85 -24.84 -10.37
CA GLN A 345 -21.60 -25.89 -11.37
C GLN A 345 -22.33 -25.66 -12.71
N GLU A 346 -23.20 -24.65 -12.80
CA GLU A 346 -23.94 -24.35 -14.03
C GLU A 346 -23.01 -23.85 -15.15
N PRO A 347 -23.26 -24.19 -16.44
CA PRO A 347 -22.43 -23.78 -17.57
C PRO A 347 -22.26 -22.25 -17.72
N LYS A 348 -21.08 -21.86 -18.23
CA LYS A 348 -20.49 -20.51 -18.19
C LYS A 348 -20.90 -19.56 -19.34
N ASP A 349 -22.00 -19.81 -20.05
CA ASP A 349 -22.52 -18.90 -21.09
C ASP A 349 -23.28 -17.71 -20.46
N LYS A 350 -22.60 -17.00 -19.57
CA LYS A 350 -23.12 -15.85 -18.84
C LYS A 350 -22.21 -14.64 -19.06
N SER A 351 -22.78 -13.45 -18.86
CA SER A 351 -22.07 -12.17 -18.97
C SER A 351 -20.77 -12.15 -18.12
N LEU A 352 -19.84 -11.25 -18.45
CA LEU A 352 -18.62 -11.05 -17.63
C LEU A 352 -18.95 -10.75 -16.16
N ASP A 353 -20.00 -9.96 -15.91
CA ASP A 353 -20.46 -9.65 -14.55
C ASP A 353 -20.94 -10.89 -13.79
N ASP A 354 -21.68 -11.78 -14.45
CA ASP A 354 -22.13 -13.02 -13.82
C ASP A 354 -20.98 -13.99 -13.56
N ARG A 355 -19.98 -14.00 -14.44
CA ARG A 355 -18.73 -14.74 -14.23
C ARG A 355 -17.93 -14.17 -13.07
N MET A 356 -17.88 -12.85 -12.90
CA MET A 356 -17.28 -12.21 -11.72
C MET A 356 -17.99 -12.61 -10.44
N LYS A 357 -19.32 -12.56 -10.41
CA LYS A 357 -20.11 -13.00 -9.25
C LYS A 357 -19.81 -14.46 -8.91
N THR A 358 -19.74 -15.33 -9.91
CA THR A 358 -19.42 -16.74 -9.75
C THR A 358 -18.00 -16.95 -9.21
N ALA A 359 -17.01 -16.24 -9.76
CA ALA A 359 -15.62 -16.28 -9.29
C ALA A 359 -15.49 -15.81 -7.83
N TYR A 360 -16.20 -14.74 -7.48
CA TYR A 360 -16.23 -14.21 -6.12
C TYR A 360 -16.91 -15.18 -5.14
N MET A 361 -17.98 -15.87 -5.55
CA MET A 361 -18.62 -16.90 -4.72
C MET A 361 -17.75 -18.14 -4.54
N HIS A 362 -16.92 -18.52 -5.52
CA HIS A 362 -15.90 -19.53 -5.29
C HIS A 362 -14.90 -19.10 -4.21
N TYR A 363 -14.48 -17.82 -4.24
CA TYR A 363 -13.58 -17.26 -3.22
C TYR A 363 -14.21 -17.30 -1.82
N GLU A 364 -15.45 -16.81 -1.65
CA GLU A 364 -16.16 -16.79 -0.36
C GLU A 364 -16.34 -18.20 0.24
N LEU A 365 -16.53 -19.22 -0.61
CA LEU A 365 -16.66 -20.62 -0.17
C LEU A 365 -15.32 -21.33 0.05
N GLY A 366 -14.18 -20.64 -0.09
CA GLY A 366 -12.86 -21.24 0.09
C GLY A 366 -12.35 -22.05 -1.10
N ASN A 367 -13.03 -22.01 -2.25
CA ASN A 367 -12.60 -22.67 -3.49
C ASN A 367 -11.57 -21.80 -4.25
N TYR A 368 -10.44 -21.49 -3.60
CA TYR A 368 -9.49 -20.49 -4.05
C TYR A 368 -8.88 -20.76 -5.44
N LEU A 369 -8.62 -22.03 -5.77
CA LEU A 369 -8.11 -22.41 -7.10
C LEU A 369 -9.11 -22.12 -8.21
N SER A 370 -10.37 -22.51 -8.04
CA SER A 370 -11.45 -22.22 -9.01
C SER A 370 -11.69 -20.72 -9.15
N ALA A 371 -11.58 -19.96 -8.05
CA ALA A 371 -11.69 -18.51 -8.07
C ALA A 371 -10.54 -17.88 -8.88
N ALA A 372 -9.29 -18.31 -8.62
CA ALA A 372 -8.12 -17.79 -9.32
C ALA A 372 -8.17 -18.07 -10.82
N GLU A 373 -8.47 -19.31 -11.22
CA GLU A 373 -8.65 -19.68 -12.64
C GLU A 373 -9.74 -18.82 -13.30
N SER A 374 -10.85 -18.59 -12.60
CA SER A 374 -11.94 -17.77 -13.11
C SER A 374 -11.52 -16.31 -13.29
N PHE A 375 -10.83 -15.71 -12.31
CA PHE A 375 -10.34 -14.34 -12.41
C PHE A 375 -9.28 -14.16 -13.51
N GLN A 376 -8.39 -15.12 -13.73
CA GLN A 376 -7.44 -15.09 -14.85
C GLN A 376 -8.15 -15.08 -16.21
N ASN A 377 -9.16 -15.95 -16.36
CA ASN A 377 -9.97 -16.03 -17.57
C ASN A 377 -10.79 -14.75 -17.81
N ILE A 378 -11.36 -14.19 -16.75
CA ILE A 378 -12.11 -12.93 -16.81
C ILE A 378 -11.17 -11.77 -17.15
N GLY A 379 -10.01 -11.66 -16.50
CA GLY A 379 -9.02 -10.62 -16.76
C GLY A 379 -8.52 -10.64 -18.21
N SER A 380 -8.24 -11.84 -18.74
CA SER A 380 -7.84 -12.03 -20.14
C SER A 380 -8.91 -11.56 -21.12
N GLN A 381 -10.19 -11.78 -20.81
CA GLN A 381 -11.30 -11.31 -21.63
C GLN A 381 -11.58 -9.82 -21.45
N ALA A 382 -11.45 -9.29 -20.23
CA ALA A 382 -11.58 -7.88 -19.93
C ALA A 382 -10.57 -7.04 -20.73
N ILE A 383 -9.33 -7.50 -20.88
CA ILE A 383 -8.35 -6.88 -21.78
C ILE A 383 -8.86 -6.85 -23.23
N LYS A 384 -9.32 -8.00 -23.75
CA LYS A 384 -9.82 -8.10 -25.14
C LYS A 384 -11.02 -7.20 -25.42
N GLU A 385 -11.87 -6.99 -24.41
CA GLU A 385 -13.06 -6.14 -24.48
C GLU A 385 -12.81 -4.68 -24.03
N ASN A 386 -11.55 -4.31 -23.76
CA ASN A 386 -11.14 -2.98 -23.27
C ASN A 386 -11.89 -2.54 -21.99
N LYS A 387 -12.11 -3.47 -21.06
CA LYS A 387 -12.75 -3.26 -19.75
C LYS A 387 -11.69 -3.07 -18.66
N LYS A 388 -11.04 -1.90 -18.67
CA LYS A 388 -9.89 -1.55 -17.81
C LYS A 388 -10.13 -1.74 -16.30
N THR A 389 -11.21 -1.18 -15.78
CA THR A 389 -11.57 -1.30 -14.35
C THR A 389 -11.77 -2.76 -13.94
N LEU A 390 -12.44 -3.54 -14.79
CA LEU A 390 -12.68 -4.95 -14.54
C LEU A 390 -11.37 -5.74 -14.52
N PHE A 391 -10.46 -5.47 -15.46
CA PHE A 391 -9.13 -6.06 -15.47
C PHE A 391 -8.38 -5.74 -14.17
N LEU A 392 -8.35 -4.49 -13.72
CA LEU A 392 -7.69 -4.10 -12.47
C LEU A 392 -8.25 -4.83 -11.25
N ILE A 393 -9.58 -4.94 -11.15
CA ILE A 393 -10.24 -5.69 -10.06
C ILE A 393 -9.79 -7.17 -10.09
N THR A 394 -9.70 -7.79 -11.27
CA THR A 394 -9.23 -9.19 -11.38
C THR A 394 -7.78 -9.35 -10.93
N GLN A 395 -6.89 -8.41 -11.29
CA GLN A 395 -5.48 -8.47 -10.88
C GLN A 395 -5.34 -8.33 -9.36
N PHE A 396 -6.05 -7.38 -8.77
CA PHE A 396 -6.09 -7.20 -7.32
C PHE A 396 -6.58 -8.46 -6.60
N ASN A 397 -7.68 -9.06 -7.07
CA ASN A 397 -8.22 -10.29 -6.49
C ASN A 397 -7.25 -11.47 -6.61
N LEU A 398 -6.53 -11.58 -7.73
CA LEU A 398 -5.51 -12.62 -7.92
C LEU A 398 -4.35 -12.49 -6.94
N ILE A 399 -3.86 -11.28 -6.67
CA ILE A 399 -2.80 -11.04 -5.68
C ILE A 399 -3.25 -11.49 -4.28
N ARG A 400 -4.50 -11.16 -3.91
CA ARG A 400 -5.09 -11.57 -2.62
C ARG A 400 -5.24 -13.09 -2.54
N LEU A 401 -5.75 -13.72 -3.61
CA LEU A 401 -5.86 -15.17 -3.73
C LEU A 401 -4.49 -15.86 -3.65
N GLY A 402 -3.45 -15.29 -4.26
CA GLY A 402 -2.10 -15.84 -4.19
C GLY A 402 -1.60 -16.04 -2.76
N ARG A 403 -1.86 -15.07 -1.87
CA ARG A 403 -1.56 -15.19 -0.43
C ARG A 403 -2.36 -16.30 0.24
N LEU A 404 -3.65 -16.41 -0.07
CA LEU A 404 -4.52 -17.45 0.50
C LEU A 404 -4.13 -18.84 0.01
N ILE A 405 -3.83 -18.99 -1.28
CA ILE A 405 -3.41 -20.25 -1.88
C ILE A 405 -2.08 -20.70 -1.28
N LYS A 406 -1.08 -19.81 -1.24
CA LYS A 406 0.24 -20.09 -0.65
C LYS A 406 0.15 -20.58 0.80
N ASN A 407 -0.77 -20.02 1.59
CA ASN A 407 -0.83 -20.28 3.02
C ASN A 407 -1.78 -21.41 3.43
N ASN A 408 -2.71 -21.83 2.56
CA ASN A 408 -3.75 -22.82 2.91
C ASN A 408 -3.63 -24.14 2.14
N TYR A 409 -2.70 -24.26 1.19
CA TYR A 409 -2.41 -25.50 0.48
C TYR A 409 -1.04 -26.06 0.87
N TYR A 410 -0.88 -27.38 0.77
CA TYR A 410 0.32 -28.09 1.21
C TYR A 410 1.17 -28.63 0.05
N ASP A 411 0.61 -28.69 -1.16
CA ASP A 411 1.34 -29.17 -2.32
C ASP A 411 2.20 -28.06 -2.93
N TYR A 412 3.42 -28.44 -3.32
CA TYR A 412 4.44 -27.50 -3.78
C TYR A 412 4.01 -26.72 -5.02
N GLU A 413 3.36 -27.39 -5.99
CA GLU A 413 2.92 -26.78 -7.24
C GLU A 413 1.87 -25.68 -6.99
N THR A 414 0.89 -25.93 -6.12
CA THR A 414 -0.11 -24.91 -5.75
C THR A 414 0.51 -23.76 -4.96
N ILE A 415 1.48 -24.04 -4.09
CA ILE A 415 2.20 -22.98 -3.35
C ILE A 415 2.98 -22.08 -4.33
N GLU A 416 3.71 -22.66 -5.29
CA GLU A 416 4.43 -21.89 -6.31
C GLU A 416 3.46 -21.10 -7.19
N TYR A 417 2.33 -21.71 -7.58
CA TYR A 417 1.27 -20.99 -8.29
C TYR A 417 0.76 -19.79 -7.47
N GLY A 418 0.51 -19.96 -6.17
CA GLY A 418 0.14 -18.87 -5.27
C GLY A 418 1.16 -17.73 -5.25
N LYS A 419 2.47 -18.04 -5.26
CA LYS A 419 3.54 -17.02 -5.37
C LYS A 419 3.47 -16.27 -6.70
N THR A 420 3.29 -16.97 -7.83
CA THR A 420 3.21 -16.31 -9.14
C THR A 420 2.05 -15.30 -9.23
N LEU A 421 0.93 -15.58 -8.56
CA LEU A 421 -0.19 -14.63 -8.48
C LEU A 421 0.12 -13.41 -7.60
N MET A 422 0.98 -13.55 -6.59
CA MET A 422 1.43 -12.44 -5.74
C MET A 422 2.38 -11.49 -6.47
N ASP A 423 3.10 -11.98 -7.48
CA ASP A 423 4.08 -11.21 -8.28
C ASP A 423 3.43 -10.36 -9.39
N ILE A 424 2.09 -10.34 -9.47
CA ILE A 424 1.36 -9.48 -10.40
C ILE A 424 1.66 -8.02 -10.06
N ASN A 425 2.31 -7.32 -11.00
CA ASN A 425 2.66 -5.92 -10.86
C ASN A 425 1.43 -5.04 -11.17
N MET A 426 0.83 -4.46 -10.13
CA MET A 426 -0.34 -3.58 -10.25
C MET A 426 -0.04 -2.28 -10.99
N ASP A 427 1.15 -1.70 -10.84
CA ASP A 427 1.53 -0.47 -11.54
C ASP A 427 1.52 -0.71 -13.05
N ARG A 428 2.14 -1.81 -13.49
CA ARG A 428 2.10 -2.23 -14.90
C ARG A 428 0.67 -2.52 -15.34
N ALA A 429 -0.18 -3.10 -14.49
CA ALA A 429 -1.59 -3.35 -14.82
C ALA A 429 -2.37 -2.04 -14.99
N VAL A 430 -2.08 -1.01 -14.20
CA VAL A 430 -2.69 0.33 -14.31
C VAL A 430 -2.20 1.07 -15.56
N TYR A 431 -0.92 0.99 -15.90
CA TYR A 431 -0.36 1.65 -17.08
C TYR A 431 -0.65 0.92 -18.41
N SER A 432 -0.91 -0.39 -18.38
CA SER A 432 -1.24 -1.19 -19.57
C SER A 432 -2.73 -1.36 -19.83
N ALA A 433 -3.57 -1.03 -18.84
CA ALA A 433 -5.01 -0.93 -18.99
C ALA A 433 -5.36 0.30 -19.82
#